data_AF-A0A2V9Z3T7-F1
#
_entry.id   AF-A0A2V9Z3T7-F1
#
_cell.length_a   1.000
_cell.length_b   1.000
_cell.length_c   1.000
_cell.angle_alpha   90.00
_cell.angle_beta   90.00
_cell.angle_gamma   90.00
#
_symmetry.space_group_name_H-M   'P 1'
#
loop_
_entity.id
_entity.type
_entity.pdbx_description
1 polymer ?
#
loop_
_entity_poly.entity_id
_entity_poly.type
_entity_poly.pdbx_seq_one_letter_code
_entity_poly.pdbx_strand_id
1 'polypeptide(L)'
;MGQSVPELQAINERLRDFLDWIGEVPNLEEGLDGSKVAELLSTVLQAGECLRVDAAVPDPEWQQEILAYRKNLERLRGVLPLLEVQLRTERARLESERNHLEAASEWVISSRQTLRLDHFR
;
A
#
# COMPACT_ATOMS: atom_id res chain seq x y z
N MET A 1 -9.50 16.51 24.30
CA MET A 1 -10.16 16.33 22.99
C MET A 1 -10.92 15.04 23.08
N GLY A 2 -12.23 15.06 22.80
CA GLY A 2 -13.12 13.90 23.03
C GLY A 2 -13.03 12.86 21.92
N GLN A 3 -13.65 11.70 22.16
CA GLN A 3 -13.86 10.65 21.14
C GLN A 3 -14.49 11.28 19.88
N SER A 4 -13.93 10.98 18.71
CA SER A 4 -14.42 11.50 17.43
C SER A 4 -15.08 10.39 16.64
N VAL A 5 -16.34 10.08 16.95
CA VAL A 5 -17.16 9.10 16.21
C VAL A 5 -17.09 9.32 14.69
N PRO A 6 -17.21 10.56 14.15
CA PRO A 6 -17.14 10.79 12.71
C PRO A 6 -15.79 10.41 12.09
N GLU A 7 -14.70 10.57 12.83
CA GLU A 7 -13.36 10.25 12.34
C GLU A 7 -13.16 8.73 12.26
N LEU A 8 -13.55 7.98 13.30
CA LEU A 8 -13.46 6.52 13.29
C LEU A 8 -14.41 5.90 12.26
N GLN A 9 -15.60 6.49 12.06
CA GLN A 9 -16.51 6.09 11.01
C GLN A 9 -15.89 6.26 9.62
N ALA A 10 -15.30 7.43 9.33
CA ALA A 10 -14.64 7.68 8.04
C ALA A 10 -13.46 6.71 7.80
N ILE A 11 -12.71 6.36 8.85
CA ILE A 11 -11.65 5.35 8.77
C ILE A 11 -12.23 3.96 8.46
N ASN A 12 -13.33 3.59 9.12
CA ASN A 12 -14.00 2.32 8.89
C ASN A 12 -14.56 2.19 7.47
N GLU A 13 -15.07 3.27 6.90
CA GLU A 13 -15.52 3.35 5.51
C GLU A 13 -14.35 3.13 4.55
N ARG A 14 -13.25 3.89 4.70
CA ARG A 14 -12.05 3.73 3.84
C ARG A 14 -11.47 2.32 3.90
N LEU A 15 -11.39 1.73 5.10
CA LEU A 15 -10.91 0.36 5.26
C LEU A 15 -11.83 -0.64 4.58
N ARG A 16 -13.16 -0.46 4.71
CA ARG A 16 -14.13 -1.32 4.08
C ARG A 16 -14.03 -1.24 2.56
N ASP A 17 -14.02 -0.03 2.00
CA ASP A 17 -13.91 0.20 0.57
C ASP A 17 -12.64 -0.44 -0.01
N PHE A 18 -11.51 -0.30 0.68
CA PHE A 18 -10.26 -0.93 0.27
C PHE A 18 -10.33 -2.46 0.33
N LEU A 19 -10.91 -3.03 1.39
CA LEU A 19 -11.05 -4.47 1.57
C LEU A 19 -12.03 -5.09 0.58
N ASP A 20 -13.10 -4.37 0.25
CA ASP A 20 -14.09 -4.78 -0.75
C ASP A 20 -13.45 -4.73 -2.14
N TRP A 21 -12.70 -3.68 -2.45
CA TRP A 21 -11.90 -3.59 -3.69
C TRP A 21 -10.93 -4.76 -3.85
N ILE A 22 -10.20 -5.16 -2.79
CA ILE A 22 -9.33 -6.35 -2.85
C ILE A 22 -10.13 -7.63 -3.14
N GLY A 23 -11.31 -7.78 -2.54
CA GLY A 23 -12.16 -8.95 -2.72
C GLY A 23 -12.77 -9.06 -4.11
N GLU A 24 -12.98 -7.94 -4.79
CA GLU A 24 -13.60 -7.86 -6.11
C GLU A 24 -12.61 -7.93 -7.27
N VAL A 25 -11.33 -7.59 -7.05
CA VAL A 25 -10.32 -7.56 -8.11
C VAL A 25 -9.83 -8.98 -8.43
N PRO A 26 -10.12 -9.52 -9.63
CA PRO A 26 -9.73 -10.88 -10.01
C PRO A 26 -8.22 -11.01 -10.25
N ASN A 27 -7.53 -9.92 -10.57
CA ASN A 27 -6.07 -9.87 -10.70
C ASN A 27 -5.50 -8.62 -10.00
N LEU A 28 -5.02 -8.79 -8.77
CA LEU A 28 -4.48 -7.69 -7.97
C LEU A 28 -3.19 -7.10 -8.55
N GLU A 29 -2.48 -7.83 -9.41
CA GLU A 29 -1.21 -7.40 -10.01
C GLU A 29 -1.35 -6.13 -10.85
N GLU A 30 -2.49 -5.94 -11.52
CA GLU A 30 -2.70 -4.81 -12.42
C GLU A 30 -3.12 -3.53 -11.69
N GLY A 31 -3.61 -3.66 -10.46
CA GLY A 31 -4.24 -2.55 -9.74
C GLY A 31 -3.60 -2.19 -8.41
N LEU A 32 -2.82 -3.09 -7.80
CA LEU A 32 -2.20 -2.88 -6.49
C LEU A 32 -0.77 -2.38 -6.65
N ASP A 33 -0.53 -1.14 -6.25
CA ASP A 33 0.81 -0.54 -6.19
C ASP A 33 1.20 -0.16 -4.76
N GLY A 34 2.45 0.29 -4.60
CA GLY A 34 2.96 0.75 -3.31
C GLY A 34 2.21 1.97 -2.75
N SER A 35 1.57 2.78 -3.61
CA SER A 35 0.82 3.97 -3.18
C SER A 35 -0.45 3.57 -2.45
N LYS A 36 -1.20 2.60 -3.00
CA LYS A 36 -2.43 2.08 -2.38
C LYS A 36 -2.15 1.41 -1.03
N VAL A 37 -1.05 0.68 -0.93
CA VAL A 37 -0.65 0.06 0.34
C VAL A 37 -0.18 1.12 1.37
N ALA A 38 0.48 2.19 0.92
CA ALA A 38 0.84 3.30 1.80
C ALA A 38 -0.38 4.06 2.33
N GLU A 39 -1.41 4.26 1.49
CA GLU A 39 -2.68 4.87 1.88
C GLU A 39 -3.43 4.02 2.94
N LEU A 40 -3.46 2.70 2.74
CA LEU A 40 -3.97 1.75 3.73
C LEU A 40 -3.21 1.87 5.07
N LEU A 41 -1.87 1.88 5.03
CA LEU A 41 -1.06 2.01 6.23
C LEU A 41 -1.35 3.33 6.95
N SER A 42 -1.44 4.44 6.22
CA SER A 42 -1.78 5.75 6.78
C SER A 42 -3.15 5.73 7.47
N THR A 43 -4.13 5.08 6.87
CA THR A 43 -5.48 4.92 7.43
C THR A 43 -5.47 4.13 8.74
N VAL A 44 -4.71 3.02 8.80
CA VAL A 44 -4.55 2.21 10.03
C VAL A 44 -3.83 3.00 11.13
N LEU A 45 -2.80 3.78 10.78
CA LEU A 45 -2.10 4.63 11.73
C LEU A 45 -3.01 5.75 12.28
N GLN A 46 -3.85 6.35 11.42
CA GLN A 46 -4.82 7.37 11.84
C GLN A 46 -5.82 6.78 12.86
N ALA A 47 -6.31 5.56 12.65
CA ALA A 47 -7.13 4.88 13.66
C ALA A 47 -6.38 4.68 14.97
N GLY A 48 -5.08 4.36 14.93
CA GLY A 48 -4.24 4.26 16.12
C GLY A 48 -4.24 5.55 16.95
N GLU A 49 -4.15 6.72 16.31
CA GLU A 49 -4.22 8.01 16.99
C GLU A 49 -5.63 8.31 17.52
N CYS A 50 -6.66 7.99 16.74
CA CYS A 50 -8.06 8.19 17.13
C CYS A 50 -8.45 7.35 18.36
N LEU A 51 -7.94 6.12 18.44
CA LEU A 51 -8.23 5.17 19.52
C LEU A 51 -7.43 5.43 20.82
N ARG A 52 -6.36 6.23 20.78
CA ARG A 52 -5.60 6.62 21.98
C ARG A 52 -6.33 7.65 22.86
N VAL A 53 -7.45 8.18 22.38
CA VAL A 53 -8.25 9.15 23.13
C VAL A 53 -9.06 8.42 24.20
N ASP A 54 -8.53 8.41 25.43
CA ASP A 54 -9.24 7.92 26.61
C ASP A 54 -10.44 8.84 26.92
N ALA A 55 -11.64 8.27 26.94
CA ALA A 55 -12.79 8.89 27.59
C ALA A 55 -13.21 8.08 28.80
N ALA A 56 -13.57 8.79 29.88
CA ALA A 56 -13.98 8.18 31.15
C ALA A 56 -15.26 7.34 31.04
N VAL A 57 -16.10 7.56 30.03
CA VAL A 57 -17.27 6.75 29.70
C VAL A 57 -17.37 6.67 28.18
N PRO A 58 -17.27 5.47 27.57
CA PRO A 58 -17.35 5.34 26.13
C PRO A 58 -18.80 5.49 25.63
N ASP A 59 -18.97 6.34 24.64
CA ASP A 59 -20.22 6.50 23.88
C ASP A 59 -20.62 5.15 23.22
N PRO A 60 -21.90 4.72 23.30
CA PRO A 60 -22.38 3.55 22.57
C PRO A 60 -22.09 3.56 21.07
N GLU A 61 -22.16 4.72 20.40
CA GLU A 61 -21.85 4.84 18.98
C GLU A 61 -20.36 4.60 18.72
N TRP A 62 -19.51 5.16 19.59
CA TRP A 62 -18.07 4.93 19.56
C TRP A 62 -17.71 3.44 19.73
N GLN A 63 -18.41 2.72 20.62
CA GLN A 63 -18.22 1.28 20.78
C GLN A 63 -18.61 0.49 19.53
N GLN A 64 -19.68 0.89 18.84
CA GLN A 64 -20.08 0.26 17.58
C GLN A 64 -19.00 0.45 16.50
N GLU A 65 -18.46 1.66 16.39
CA GLU A 65 -17.38 1.94 15.43
C GLU A 65 -16.08 1.21 15.77
N ILE A 66 -15.76 1.03 17.06
CA ILE A 66 -14.63 0.17 17.47
C ILE A 66 -14.86 -1.28 17.04
N LEU A 67 -16.07 -1.81 17.20
CA LEU A 67 -16.39 -3.17 16.77
C LEU A 67 -16.30 -3.32 15.25
N ALA A 68 -16.76 -2.33 14.49
CA ALA A 68 -16.61 -2.29 13.04
C ALA A 68 -15.13 -2.25 12.63
N TYR A 69 -14.33 -1.43 13.31
CA TYR A 69 -12.88 -1.35 13.08
C TYR A 69 -12.19 -2.69 13.34
N ARG A 70 -12.52 -3.38 14.44
CA ARG A 70 -11.98 -4.72 14.73
C ARG A 70 -12.31 -5.73 13.64
N LYS A 71 -13.55 -5.75 13.15
CA LYS A 71 -13.94 -6.63 12.03
C LYS A 71 -13.16 -6.30 10.76
N ASN A 72 -12.95 -5.02 10.46
CA ASN A 72 -12.14 -4.59 9.33
C ASN A 72 -10.68 -5.06 9.49
N LEU A 73 -10.09 -4.98 10.69
CA LEU A 73 -8.73 -5.48 10.95
C LEU A 73 -8.62 -7.01 10.81
N GLU A 74 -9.64 -7.76 11.21
CA GLU A 74 -9.67 -9.22 11.01
C GLU A 74 -9.69 -9.59 9.53
N ARG A 75 -10.50 -8.88 8.73
CA ARG A 75 -10.51 -9.00 7.26
C ARG A 75 -9.16 -8.63 6.66
N LEU A 76 -8.58 -7.50 7.11
CA LEU A 76 -7.26 -7.05 6.66
C LEU A 76 -6.19 -8.11 6.92
N ARG A 77 -6.18 -8.71 8.12
CA ARG A 77 -5.28 -9.80 8.46
C ARG A 77 -5.41 -10.99 7.51
N GLY A 78 -6.62 -11.27 7.03
CA GLY A 78 -6.87 -12.31 6.03
C GLY A 78 -6.26 -12.02 4.66
N VAL A 79 -6.21 -10.75 4.24
CA VAL A 79 -5.68 -10.35 2.92
C VAL A 79 -4.20 -9.94 2.94
N LEU A 80 -3.59 -9.71 4.11
CA LEU A 80 -2.17 -9.34 4.22
C LEU A 80 -1.21 -10.31 3.49
N PRO A 81 -1.34 -11.64 3.59
CA PRO A 81 -0.46 -12.56 2.85
C PRO A 81 -0.54 -12.36 1.33
N LEU A 82 -1.74 -12.05 0.83
CA LEU A 82 -1.96 -11.77 -0.59
C LEU A 82 -1.24 -10.47 -0.99
N LEU A 83 -1.41 -9.40 -0.20
CA LEU A 83 -0.70 -8.13 -0.41
C LEU A 83 0.82 -8.30 -0.40
N GLU A 84 1.34 -9.14 0.50
CA GLU A 84 2.78 -9.41 0.58
C GLU A 84 3.32 -10.09 -0.69
N VAL A 85 2.64 -11.12 -1.19
CA VAL A 85 3.02 -11.81 -2.43
C VAL A 85 3.03 -10.84 -3.61
N GLN A 86 2.00 -10.00 -3.69
CA GLN A 86 1.85 -9.01 -4.76
C GLN A 86 2.97 -7.97 -4.74
N LEU A 87 3.26 -7.38 -3.57
CA LEU A 87 4.35 -6.40 -3.44
C LEU A 87 5.73 -7.00 -3.75
N ARG A 88 5.97 -8.27 -3.39
CA ARG A 88 7.22 -8.95 -3.75
C ARG A 88 7.33 -9.17 -5.26
N THR A 89 6.23 -9.52 -5.91
CA THR A 89 6.17 -9.70 -7.36
C THR A 89 6.43 -8.39 -8.08
N GLU A 90 5.77 -7.31 -7.67
CA GLU A 90 6.01 -6.00 -8.25
C GLU A 90 7.42 -5.49 -7.99
N ARG A 91 7.98 -5.70 -6.80
CA ARG A 91 9.38 -5.38 -6.54
C ARG A 91 10.32 -6.13 -7.48
N ALA A 92 10.11 -7.43 -7.69
CA ALA A 92 10.94 -8.22 -8.60
C ALA A 92 10.81 -7.74 -10.05
N ARG A 93 9.61 -7.35 -10.48
CA ARG A 93 9.35 -6.77 -11.80
C ARG A 93 10.11 -5.45 -11.99
N LEU A 94 9.96 -4.51 -11.07
CA LEU A 94 10.65 -3.22 -11.10
C LEU A 94 12.17 -3.37 -11.06
N GLU A 95 12.69 -4.32 -10.29
CA GLU A 95 14.13 -4.62 -10.24
C GLU A 95 14.63 -5.15 -11.60
N SER A 96 13.87 -6.02 -12.25
CA SER A 96 14.19 -6.51 -13.59
C SER A 96 14.18 -5.40 -14.63
N GLU A 97 13.17 -4.52 -14.59
CA GLU A 97 13.08 -3.35 -15.48
C GLU A 97 14.27 -2.41 -15.26
N ARG A 98 14.67 -2.16 -14.01
CA ARG A 98 15.84 -1.34 -13.68
C ARG A 98 17.12 -1.94 -14.26
N ASN A 99 17.36 -3.23 -14.05
CA ASN A 99 18.54 -3.92 -14.56
C ASN A 99 18.61 -3.88 -16.09
N HIS A 100 17.46 -3.98 -16.78
CA HIS A 100 17.40 -3.84 -18.23
C HIS A 100 17.80 -2.43 -18.69
N LEU A 101 17.31 -1.40 -18.01
CA LEU A 101 17.67 -0.01 -18.31
C LEU A 101 19.16 0.28 -18.05
N GLU A 102 19.71 -0.25 -16.96
CA GLU A 102 21.13 -0.15 -16.65
C GLU A 102 21.99 -0.81 -17.74
N ALA A 103 21.67 -2.06 -18.12
CA ALA A 103 22.38 -2.77 -19.19
C ALA A 103 22.27 -2.05 -20.55
N ALA A 104 21.09 -1.52 -20.89
CA ALA A 104 20.90 -0.74 -22.12
C ALA A 104 21.74 0.55 -22.10
N SER A 105 21.80 1.22 -20.95
CA SER A 105 22.64 2.42 -20.76
C SER A 105 24.13 2.09 -20.92
N GLU A 106 24.61 1.03 -20.27
CA GLU A 106 25.99 0.55 -20.40
C GLU A 106 26.35 0.20 -21.85
N TRP A 107 25.46 -0.49 -22.56
CA TRP A 107 25.64 -0.81 -23.96
C TRP A 107 25.77 0.43 -24.85
N VAL A 108 24.92 1.45 -24.64
CA VAL A 108 25.01 2.72 -25.38
C VAL A 108 26.33 3.45 -25.08
N ILE A 109 26.75 3.48 -23.81
CA ILE A 109 28.02 4.11 -23.40
C ILE A 109 29.20 3.39 -24.05
N SER A 110 29.25 2.06 -23.97
CA SER A 110 30.30 1.24 -24.57
C SER A 110 30.35 1.41 -26.09
N SER A 111 29.19 1.34 -26.76
CA SER A 111 29.09 1.50 -28.22
C SER A 111 29.61 2.87 -28.69
N ARG A 112 29.30 3.95 -27.93
CA ARG A 112 29.84 5.29 -28.22
C ARG A 112 31.35 5.38 -28.04
N GLN A 113 31.92 4.69 -27.06
CA GLN A 113 33.37 4.67 -26.85
C GLN A 113 34.08 3.91 -27.97
N THR A 114 33.56 2.75 -28.38
CA THR A 114 34.12 1.97 -29.50
C THR A 114 34.07 2.75 -30.81
N LEU A 115 32.91 3.33 -31.17
CA LEU A 115 32.77 4.14 -32.39
C LEU A 115 33.69 5.37 -32.40
N ARG A 116 34.00 5.94 -31.23
CA ARG A 116 34.92 7.08 -31.11
C ARG A 116 36.38 6.66 -31.25
N LEU A 117 36.75 5.47 -30.80
CA LEU A 117 38.10 4.92 -30.93
C LEU A 117 38.41 4.52 -32.38
N ASP A 118 37.43 4.01 -33.12
CA ASP A 118 37.57 3.66 -34.54
C ASP A 118 37.75 4.88 -35.46
N HIS A 119 37.39 6.09 -35.01
CA HIS A 119 37.56 7.33 -35.79
C HIS A 119 38.96 7.97 -35.65
N PHE A 120 39.81 7.46 -34.76
CA PHE A 120 41.18 7.95 -34.52
C PHE A 120 42.27 6.94 -34.94
N ARG A 121 41.91 5.90 -35.71
CA ARG A 121 42.84 4.98 -36.39
C ARG A 121 42.82 5.23 -37.90
#